data_AF-A0A2N9Y3A1-F1
#
_entry.id   AF-A0A2N9Y3A1-F1
#
_cell.length_a   1.000
_cell.length_b   1.000
_cell.length_c   1.000
_cell.angle_alpha   90.00
_cell.angle_beta   90.00
_cell.angle_gamma   90.00
#
_symmetry.space_group_name_H-M   'P 1'
#
loop_
_entity.id
_entity.type
_entity.pdbx_description
1 polymer ?
#
loop_
_entity_poly.entity_id
_entity_poly.type
_entity_poly.pdbx_seq_one_letter_code
_entity_poly.pdbx_strand_id
1 'polypeptide(L)'
;MVIFFIILFIFSILVSIYIDRSHKKKYLENLKNTRKYLDDEEILNLYHDSEFSETSILELWHEVANNFDVPSGYLRPEDELADMGIINFTEDHPKLEDITDIAIERMKALNKPINLQDISTLDDYIRALAVKK
;
A
#
# COMPACT_ATOMS: atom_id res chain seq x y z
N MET A 1 21.19 -5.34 -34.52
CA MET A 1 21.14 -4.33 -33.45
C MET A 1 19.82 -4.35 -32.69
N VAL A 2 18.65 -4.27 -33.34
CA VAL A 2 17.33 -4.21 -32.66
C VAL A 2 17.07 -5.40 -31.72
N ILE A 3 17.38 -6.63 -32.14
CA ILE A 3 17.19 -7.85 -31.31
C ILE A 3 18.00 -7.81 -30.01
N PHE A 4 19.22 -7.23 -30.05
CA PHE A 4 20.08 -7.12 -28.88
C PHE A 4 19.47 -6.18 -27.82
N PHE A 5 18.88 -5.05 -28.24
CA PHE A 5 18.20 -4.13 -27.33
C PHE A 5 16.94 -4.74 -26.70
N ILE A 6 16.18 -5.53 -27.47
CA ILE A 6 14.98 -6.23 -26.93
C ILE A 6 15.38 -7.24 -25.85
N ILE A 7 16.44 -8.02 -26.08
CA ILE A 7 16.92 -9.01 -25.09
C ILE A 7 17.41 -8.30 -23.82
N LEU A 8 18.14 -7.20 -23.95
CA LEU A 8 18.66 -6.42 -22.82
C LEU A 8 17.51 -5.79 -22.00
N PHE A 9 16.46 -5.32 -22.67
CA PHE A 9 15.25 -4.82 -22.03
C PHE A 9 14.49 -5.91 -21.27
N ILE A 10 14.27 -7.08 -21.88
CA ILE A 10 13.62 -8.22 -21.21
C ILE A 10 14.45 -8.68 -20.00
N PHE A 11 15.78 -8.75 -20.15
CA PHE A 11 16.67 -9.10 -19.04
C PHE A 11 16.58 -8.08 -17.90
N SER A 12 16.54 -6.78 -18.21
CA SER A 12 16.33 -5.72 -17.21
C SER A 12 15.01 -5.91 -16.47
N ILE A 13 13.91 -6.18 -17.17
CA ILE A 13 12.60 -6.43 -16.54
C ILE A 13 12.66 -7.66 -15.61
N LEU A 14 13.27 -8.75 -16.06
CA LEU A 14 13.40 -9.97 -15.26
C LEU A 14 14.24 -9.76 -14.00
N VAL A 15 15.31 -8.97 -14.09
CA VAL A 15 16.14 -8.60 -12.94
C VAL A 15 15.34 -7.75 -11.95
N SER A 16 14.58 -6.75 -12.43
CA SER A 16 13.71 -5.93 -11.56
C SER A 16 12.65 -6.77 -10.84
N ILE A 17 11.96 -7.68 -11.55
CA ILE A 17 10.97 -8.59 -10.95
C ILE A 17 11.61 -9.49 -9.88
N TYR A 18 12.84 -9.96 -10.13
CA TYR A 18 13.55 -10.81 -9.18
C TYR A 18 13.94 -10.05 -7.90
N ILE A 19 14.46 -8.82 -8.05
CA ILE A 19 14.82 -7.94 -6.93
C ILE A 19 13.58 -7.64 -6.09
N ASP A 20 12.47 -7.27 -6.72
CA ASP A 20 11.18 -7.00 -6.06
C ASP A 20 10.72 -8.19 -5.21
N ARG A 21 10.68 -9.40 -5.80
CA ARG A 21 10.30 -10.62 -5.06
C ARG A 21 11.21 -10.91 -3.87
N SER A 22 12.52 -10.70 -4.01
CA SER A 22 13.49 -10.92 -2.93
C SER A 22 13.28 -9.94 -1.78
N HIS A 23 13.08 -8.66 -2.10
CA HIS A 23 12.84 -7.61 -1.11
C HIS A 23 11.50 -7.81 -0.40
N LYS A 24 10.42 -8.05 -1.15
CA LYS A 24 9.11 -8.38 -0.60
C LYS A 24 9.19 -9.56 0.36
N LYS A 25 9.92 -10.63 0.01
CA LYS A 25 10.11 -11.78 0.90
C LYS A 25 10.82 -11.36 2.19
N LYS A 26 11.90 -10.58 2.10
CA LYS A 26 12.64 -10.09 3.28
C LYS A 26 11.77 -9.19 4.16
N TYR A 27 10.98 -8.31 3.56
CA TYR A 27 10.02 -7.44 4.24
C TYR A 27 8.97 -8.26 4.98
N LEU A 28 8.32 -9.22 4.30
CA LEU A 28 7.32 -10.09 4.92
C LEU A 28 7.89 -10.96 6.05
N GLU A 29 9.10 -11.50 5.88
CA GLU A 29 9.78 -12.24 6.95
C GLU A 29 10.09 -11.32 8.15
N ASN A 30 10.53 -10.09 7.90
CA ASN A 30 10.75 -9.12 8.96
C ASN A 30 9.45 -8.80 9.72
N LEU A 31 8.35 -8.56 8.99
CA LEU A 31 7.05 -8.32 9.59
C LEU A 31 6.61 -9.49 10.48
N LYS A 32 6.67 -10.72 9.99
CA LYS A 32 6.31 -11.92 10.76
C LYS A 32 7.12 -12.10 12.03
N ASN A 33 8.40 -11.72 11.99
CA ASN A 33 9.31 -11.87 13.13
C ASN A 33 9.19 -10.73 14.15
N THR A 34 8.72 -9.55 13.72
CA THR A 34 8.70 -8.35 14.57
C THR A 34 7.30 -7.98 15.05
N ARG A 35 6.24 -8.46 14.41
CA ARG A 35 4.87 -8.02 14.68
C ARG A 35 3.94 -9.18 14.99
N LYS A 36 3.06 -8.94 15.97
CA LYS A 36 1.86 -9.76 16.19
C LYS A 36 0.90 -9.59 15.00
N TYR A 37 0.30 -10.67 14.54
CA TYR A 37 -0.81 -10.57 13.59
C TYR A 37 -2.04 -9.98 14.26
N LEU A 38 -2.70 -9.01 13.63
CA LEU A 38 -3.96 -8.41 14.07
C LEU A 38 -5.13 -9.00 13.28
N ASP A 39 -6.22 -9.33 13.96
CA ASP A 39 -7.50 -9.56 13.30
C ASP A 39 -8.27 -8.25 13.04
N ASP A 40 -9.40 -8.34 12.34
CA ASP A 40 -10.20 -7.17 11.98
C ASP A 40 -10.72 -6.41 13.21
N GLU A 41 -11.03 -7.09 14.32
CA GLU A 41 -11.49 -6.45 15.56
C GLU A 41 -10.33 -5.65 16.20
N GLU A 42 -9.14 -6.23 16.23
CA GLU A 42 -7.92 -5.54 16.70
C GLU A 42 -7.54 -4.36 15.80
N ILE A 43 -7.72 -4.47 14.48
CA ILE A 43 -7.52 -3.36 13.52
C ILE A 43 -8.52 -2.24 13.80
N LEU A 44 -9.81 -2.56 13.95
CA LEU A 44 -10.85 -1.58 14.24
C LEU A 44 -10.61 -0.87 15.59
N ASN A 45 -10.06 -1.58 16.58
CA ASN A 45 -9.73 -1.00 17.87
C ASN A 45 -8.65 0.11 17.79
N LEU A 46 -7.79 0.10 16.76
CA LEU A 46 -6.84 1.20 16.50
C LEU A 46 -7.56 2.51 16.15
N TYR A 47 -8.81 2.42 15.69
CA TYR A 47 -9.66 3.52 15.26
C TYR A 47 -10.92 3.69 16.13
N HIS A 48 -10.94 3.13 17.34
CA HIS A 48 -12.14 3.12 18.20
C HIS A 48 -12.70 4.53 18.50
N ASP A 49 -11.80 5.51 18.67
CA ASP A 49 -12.16 6.92 18.91
C ASP A 49 -12.45 7.71 17.63
N SER A 50 -12.36 7.08 16.46
CA SER A 50 -12.57 7.76 15.18
C SER A 50 -14.06 7.89 14.84
N GLU A 51 -14.39 8.95 14.09
CA GLU A 51 -15.71 9.18 13.52
C GLU A 51 -15.98 8.37 12.24
N PHE A 52 -15.07 7.46 11.86
CA PHE A 52 -15.15 6.71 10.61
C PHE A 52 -15.92 5.41 10.77
N SER A 53 -16.65 5.02 9.73
CA SER A 53 -17.36 3.74 9.70
C SER A 53 -16.39 2.57 9.69
N GLU A 54 -16.69 1.54 10.48
CA GLU A 54 -15.87 0.33 10.60
C GLU A 54 -15.68 -0.36 9.24
N THR A 55 -16.76 -0.43 8.46
CA THR A 55 -16.72 -0.96 7.09
C THR A 55 -15.73 -0.19 6.22
N SER A 56 -15.74 1.14 6.27
CA SER A 56 -14.84 1.96 5.43
C SER A 56 -13.38 1.83 5.87
N ILE A 57 -13.11 1.68 7.17
CA ILE A 57 -11.76 1.45 7.68
C ILE A 57 -11.23 0.13 7.14
N LEU A 58 -11.98 -0.96 7.32
CA LEU A 58 -11.54 -2.29 6.87
C LEU A 58 -11.41 -2.38 5.36
N GLU A 59 -12.33 -1.77 4.60
CA GLU A 59 -12.25 -1.73 3.14
C GLU A 59 -10.94 -1.11 2.67
N LEU A 60 -10.60 0.09 3.17
CA LEU A 60 -9.38 0.80 2.80
C LEU A 60 -8.11 0.06 3.29
N TRP A 61 -8.17 -0.51 4.49
CA TRP A 61 -7.06 -1.28 5.05
C TRP A 61 -6.75 -2.52 4.19
N HIS A 62 -7.77 -3.29 3.84
CA HIS A 62 -7.61 -4.48 2.99
C HIS A 62 -7.29 -4.10 1.54
N GLU A 63 -7.73 -2.94 1.05
CA GLU A 63 -7.35 -2.40 -0.26
C GLU A 63 -5.84 -2.16 -0.34
N VAL A 64 -5.26 -1.46 0.65
CA VAL A 64 -3.80 -1.26 0.75
C VAL A 64 -3.08 -2.62 0.85
N ALA A 65 -3.55 -3.50 1.74
CA ALA A 65 -2.97 -4.83 1.94
C ALA A 65 -2.90 -5.65 0.63
N ASN A 66 -4.02 -5.68 -0.12
CA ASN A 66 -4.11 -6.39 -1.38
C ASN A 66 -3.21 -5.77 -2.44
N ASN A 67 -3.19 -4.45 -2.56
CA ASN A 67 -2.37 -3.76 -3.56
C ASN A 67 -0.87 -4.04 -3.36
N PHE A 68 -0.39 -3.97 -2.12
CA PHE A 68 1.00 -4.24 -1.78
C PHE A 68 1.31 -5.74 -1.62
N ASP A 69 0.31 -6.63 -1.75
CA ASP A 69 0.39 -8.06 -1.47
C ASP A 69 0.99 -8.37 -0.07
N VAL A 70 0.57 -7.60 0.93
CA VAL A 70 0.97 -7.79 2.34
C VAL A 70 -0.24 -8.32 3.10
N PRO A 71 -0.12 -9.35 3.96
CA PRO A 71 -1.25 -9.77 4.78
C PRO A 71 -1.68 -8.63 5.71
N SER A 72 -2.96 -8.26 5.65
CA SER A 72 -3.52 -7.10 6.34
C SER A 72 -3.23 -7.06 7.83
N GLY A 73 -3.23 -8.19 8.53
CA GLY A 73 -2.95 -8.25 9.96
C GLY A 73 -1.53 -7.85 10.38
N TYR A 74 -0.57 -7.75 9.44
CA TYR A 74 0.78 -7.27 9.74
C TYR A 74 0.98 -5.77 9.48
N LEU A 75 0.04 -5.12 8.81
CA LEU A 75 0.08 -3.68 8.58
C LEU A 75 -0.11 -2.93 9.89
N ARG A 76 0.41 -1.70 9.95
CA ARG A 76 0.27 -0.77 11.06
C ARG A 76 -0.03 0.64 10.54
N PRO A 77 -0.74 1.48 11.31
CA PRO A 77 -1.07 2.83 10.88
C PRO A 77 0.17 3.65 10.51
N GLU A 78 1.28 3.47 11.23
CA GLU A 78 2.56 4.16 11.01
C GLU A 78 3.37 3.65 9.80
N ASP A 79 2.92 2.60 9.12
CA ASP A 79 3.66 2.08 7.97
C ASP A 79 3.60 3.06 6.81
N GLU A 80 4.78 3.42 6.28
CA GLU A 80 4.92 4.27 5.10
C GLU A 80 4.55 3.50 3.83
N LEU A 81 3.66 4.05 3.02
CA LEU A 81 3.18 3.40 1.79
C LEU A 81 4.31 3.18 0.78
N ALA A 82 5.33 4.03 0.78
CA ALA A 82 6.50 3.89 -0.09
C ALA A 82 7.42 2.74 0.34
N ASP A 83 7.49 2.46 1.65
CA ASP A 83 8.26 1.34 2.19
C ASP A 83 7.50 0.01 2.10
N MET A 84 6.17 0.08 1.94
CA MET A 84 5.34 -1.05 1.59
C MET A 84 5.66 -1.48 0.15
N GLY A 85 6.50 -2.49 0.03
CA GLY A 85 6.65 -3.24 -1.19
C GLY A 85 7.77 -2.82 -2.13
N ILE A 86 8.43 -1.65 -2.01
CA ILE A 86 9.51 -1.23 -2.94
C ILE A 86 10.66 -0.49 -2.26
N ILE A 87 11.82 -0.61 -2.90
CA ILE A 87 13.09 0.02 -2.60
C ILE A 87 13.09 1.42 -3.22
N ASN A 88 13.10 2.47 -2.40
CA ASN A 88 13.31 3.89 -2.75
C ASN A 88 12.15 4.63 -3.44
N PHE A 89 11.79 5.76 -2.83
CA PHE A 89 10.91 6.85 -3.29
C PHE A 89 11.27 7.52 -4.64
N THR A 90 12.27 7.03 -5.38
CA THR A 90 12.80 7.72 -6.58
C THR A 90 12.42 7.07 -7.91
N GLU A 91 11.68 5.96 -7.93
CA GLU A 91 11.23 5.33 -9.18
C GLU A 91 9.71 5.12 -9.18
N ASP A 92 9.09 5.45 -10.32
CA ASP A 92 7.69 5.20 -10.65
C ASP A 92 7.35 3.72 -10.43
N HIS A 93 6.80 3.38 -9.27
CA HIS A 93 6.41 2.01 -9.01
C HIS A 93 4.94 1.76 -9.39
N PRO A 94 4.65 0.75 -10.22
CA PRO A 94 3.29 0.49 -10.71
C PRO A 94 2.25 0.36 -9.61
N LYS A 95 2.59 -0.27 -8.47
CA LYS A 95 1.63 -0.44 -7.37
C LYS A 95 1.32 0.86 -6.61
N LEU A 96 2.28 1.78 -6.55
CA LEU A 96 2.02 3.08 -5.93
C LEU A 96 1.16 3.93 -6.85
N GLU A 97 1.38 3.83 -8.16
CA GLU A 97 0.50 4.39 -9.19
C GLU A 97 -0.91 3.79 -9.09
N ASP A 98 -1.04 2.47 -8.97
CA ASP A 98 -2.33 1.77 -8.84
C ASP A 98 -3.14 2.28 -7.63
N ILE A 99 -2.51 2.41 -6.44
CA ILE A 99 -3.24 2.90 -5.26
C ILE A 99 -3.55 4.40 -5.32
N THR A 100 -2.69 5.17 -5.99
CA THR A 100 -2.93 6.59 -6.27
C THR A 100 -4.13 6.75 -7.21
N ASP A 101 -4.23 5.93 -8.25
CA ASP A 101 -5.35 5.94 -9.18
C ASP A 101 -6.67 5.54 -8.49
N ILE A 102 -6.65 4.48 -7.67
CA ILE A 102 -7.80 4.08 -6.85
C ILE A 102 -8.23 5.23 -5.92
N ALA A 103 -7.27 5.90 -5.26
CA ALA A 103 -7.55 7.05 -4.41
C ALA A 103 -8.16 8.21 -5.19
N ILE A 104 -7.67 8.51 -6.40
CA ILE A 104 -8.21 9.55 -7.28
C ILE A 104 -9.66 9.24 -7.68
N GLU A 105 -9.97 7.99 -8.03
CA GLU A 105 -11.34 7.58 -8.35
C GLU A 105 -12.28 7.74 -7.15
N ARG A 106 -11.82 7.32 -5.96
CA ARG A 106 -12.58 7.44 -4.72
C ARG A 106 -12.78 8.91 -4.31
N MET A 107 -11.77 9.77 -4.49
CA MET A 107 -11.89 11.23 -4.30
C MET A 107 -12.98 11.84 -5.16
N LYS A 108 -13.03 11.47 -6.46
CA LYS A 108 -14.08 11.92 -7.39
C LYS A 108 -15.45 11.47 -6.91
N ALA A 109 -15.59 10.23 -6.45
CA ALA A 109 -16.84 9.70 -5.92
C ALA A 109 -17.30 10.41 -4.63
N LEU A 110 -16.36 10.75 -3.75
CA LEU A 110 -16.61 11.43 -2.48
C LEU A 110 -16.77 12.96 -2.60
N ASN A 111 -16.47 13.53 -3.78
CA ASN A 111 -16.42 14.98 -4.03
C ASN A 111 -15.58 15.73 -2.98
N LYS A 112 -14.49 15.10 -2.50
CA LYS A 112 -13.57 15.67 -1.51
C LYS A 112 -12.25 16.07 -2.19
N PRO A 113 -11.80 17.32 -2.06
CA PRO A 113 -10.46 17.72 -2.49
C PRO A 113 -9.45 17.19 -1.46
N ILE A 114 -8.88 16.03 -1.73
CA ILE A 114 -7.80 15.42 -0.94
C ILE A 114 -6.47 15.74 -1.63
N ASN A 115 -5.48 16.18 -0.86
CA ASN A 115 -4.12 16.33 -1.37
C ASN A 115 -3.37 15.01 -1.20
N LEU A 116 -3.17 14.28 -2.29
CA LEU A 116 -2.48 12.99 -2.26
C LEU A 116 -1.01 13.10 -1.84
N GLN A 117 -0.41 14.30 -1.97
CA GLN A 117 0.97 14.54 -1.51
C GLN A 117 1.10 14.51 0.02
N ASP A 118 -0.01 14.70 0.73
CA ASP A 118 -0.04 14.65 2.20
C ASP A 118 -0.31 13.23 2.72
N ILE A 119 -0.49 12.25 1.83
CA ILE A 119 -0.72 10.85 2.18
C ILE A 119 0.61 10.10 2.11
N SER A 120 1.19 9.82 3.28
CA SER A 120 2.48 9.13 3.40
C SER A 120 2.36 7.77 4.07
N THR A 121 1.44 7.64 5.02
CA THR A 121 1.23 6.43 5.82
C THR A 121 -0.11 5.78 5.54
N LEU A 122 -0.27 4.53 6.00
CA LEU A 122 -1.57 3.86 6.02
C LEU A 122 -2.62 4.65 6.82
N ASP A 123 -2.22 5.28 7.93
CA ASP A 123 -3.13 6.10 8.73
C ASP A 123 -3.62 7.33 7.94
N ASP A 124 -2.72 8.04 7.26
CA ASP A 124 -3.07 9.19 6.42
C ASP A 124 -4.08 8.78 5.34
N TYR A 125 -3.84 7.64 4.70
CA TYR A 125 -4.70 7.09 3.66
C TYR A 125 -6.12 6.83 4.18
N ILE A 126 -6.22 6.12 5.31
CA ILE A 126 -7.51 5.81 5.94
C ILE A 126 -8.21 7.09 6.38
N ARG A 127 -7.54 8.00 7.07
CA ARG A 127 -8.16 9.24 7.55
C ARG A 127 -8.62 10.16 6.41
N ALA A 128 -7.90 10.17 5.29
CA ALA A 128 -8.26 10.97 4.13
C ALA A 128 -9.52 10.42 3.44
N LEU A 129 -9.57 9.10 3.24
CA LEU A 129 -10.56 8.46 2.36
C LEU A 129 -11.73 7.81 3.09
N ALA A 130 -11.64 7.59 4.40
CA ALA A 130 -12.70 6.93 5.14
C ALA A 130 -13.98 7.75 5.18
N VAL A 131 -15.11 7.03 5.09
CA VAL A 131 -16.45 7.59 5.21
C VAL A 131 -16.84 7.64 6.69
N LYS A 132 -17.36 8.78 7.13
CA LYS A 132 -17.85 8.98 8.50
C LYS A 132 -19.09 8.14 8.78
N LYS A 133 -19.30 7.80 10.06
CA LYS A 133 -20.52 7.14 10.56
C LYS A 133 -21.77 8.00 10.35
#